data_AF-I4YHX0-F1
#
_entry.id   AF-I4YHX0-F1
#
_cell.length_a   1.000
_cell.length_b   1.000
_cell.length_c   1.000
_cell.angle_alpha   90.00
_cell.angle_beta   90.00
_cell.angle_gamma   90.00
#
_symmetry.space_group_name_H-M   'P 1'
#
loop_
_entity.id
_entity.type
_entity.pdbx_description
1 polymer ?
#
loop_
_entity_poly.entity_id
_entity_poly.type
_entity_poly.pdbx_seq_one_letter_code
_entity_poly.pdbx_strand_id
1 'polypeptide(L)'
;MVQERPLLVLIGFYYFLQFARIIADYVFSAGLLGEIAVGIIFGGPLAGILPHEWEETWLTVGYLGLVLIVFSGGLDFDAQVFLRSIPIAFIAAFWGVLLPIAFSFAILWKAFGYPILHAFTAGCALSSTSLGTTFFVLQSQTKKGLNVQATRVGTLLTAIALSDDVIALVLLTVVQSLGGGSNSTLGWIVGKPIVASVALSIVSPIVVYAFRPIYRRFLEVPISRYGGYRGATTVGFLVLCAYLAISFYIHTTMLLGAFLAGMTLAVWPSDREGVINYKHIFEEIFDPLLKRYFASLFFASIGYSIPFLDLFTAKRFWQGLVYSVFMFIGKLLVGIWIPIRDLVTKERFKVDEESDKYKTKIHSSKPNKDSWIAGLILGSAMLARGEIGVLILQVSLTTSQSNAGSDNAISVMDNETYLIGIWAVAWNTIIGPVAFGLMVKYFGQRVIDSHWGDTARLRIERQESIYAAPTFNTEATITQETKVKGTGTQDKSDV
;
A
#
# COMPACT_ATOMS: atom_id res chain seq x y z
N MET A 1 -38.09 25.54 -2.25
CA MET A 1 -37.26 26.14 -1.16
C MET A 1 -36.81 25.17 -0.06
N VAL A 2 -37.65 24.38 0.63
CA VAL A 2 -37.17 23.50 1.74
C VAL A 2 -36.26 22.35 1.25
N GLN A 3 -36.50 21.80 0.06
CA GLN A 3 -35.65 20.76 -0.55
C GLN A 3 -34.45 21.29 -1.35
N GLU A 4 -34.37 22.58 -1.64
CA GLU A 4 -33.34 23.14 -2.54
C GLU A 4 -32.02 23.46 -1.80
N ARG A 5 -32.10 23.82 -0.52
CA ARG A 5 -30.90 24.13 0.29
C ARG A 5 -29.98 22.92 0.51
N PRO A 6 -30.48 21.73 0.89
CA PRO A 6 -29.63 20.55 1.07
C PRO A 6 -28.98 20.12 -0.24
N LEU A 7 -29.73 20.17 -1.35
CA LEU A 7 -29.22 19.82 -2.67
C LEU A 7 -28.09 20.76 -3.11
N LEU A 8 -28.24 22.07 -2.90
CA LEU A 8 -27.19 23.04 -3.21
C LEU A 8 -25.92 22.80 -2.39
N VAL A 9 -26.07 22.53 -1.08
CA VAL A 9 -24.94 22.21 -0.20
C VAL A 9 -24.21 20.95 -0.69
N LEU A 10 -24.95 19.90 -1.07
CA LEU A 10 -24.35 18.68 -1.59
C LEU A 10 -23.63 18.89 -2.94
N ILE A 11 -24.25 19.60 -3.88
CA ILE A 11 -23.63 19.91 -5.17
C ILE A 11 -22.35 20.73 -4.95
N GLY A 12 -22.42 21.74 -4.08
CA GLY A 12 -21.27 22.53 -3.66
C GLY A 12 -20.18 21.66 -3.06
N PHE A 13 -20.52 20.82 -2.08
CA PHE A 13 -19.59 19.92 -1.42
C PHE A 13 -18.84 19.03 -2.42
N TYR A 14 -19.56 18.35 -3.33
CA TYR A 14 -18.92 17.54 -4.36
C TYR A 14 -18.05 18.37 -5.31
N TYR A 15 -18.51 19.54 -5.75
CA TYR A 15 -17.72 20.41 -6.63
C TYR A 15 -16.41 20.84 -5.95
N PHE A 16 -16.49 21.30 -4.71
CA PHE A 16 -15.32 21.73 -3.95
C PHE A 16 -14.38 20.58 -3.62
N LEU A 17 -14.88 19.37 -3.37
CA LEU A 17 -14.02 18.18 -3.22
C LEU A 17 -13.18 17.94 -4.48
N GLN A 18 -13.80 17.98 -5.66
CA GLN A 18 -13.07 17.77 -6.92
C GLN A 18 -12.09 18.89 -7.23
N PHE A 19 -12.51 20.13 -7.03
CA PHE A 19 -11.67 21.31 -7.23
C PHE A 19 -10.49 21.31 -6.26
N ALA A 20 -10.79 21.06 -4.99
CA ALA A 20 -9.92 20.69 -3.88
C ALA A 20 -8.76 19.80 -4.31
N ARG A 21 -9.16 18.62 -4.79
CA ARG A 21 -8.27 17.56 -5.22
C ARG A 21 -7.37 17.99 -6.37
N ILE A 22 -7.92 18.62 -7.42
CA ILE A 22 -7.14 19.04 -8.59
C ILE A 22 -6.05 20.04 -8.19
N ILE A 23 -6.39 21.00 -7.33
CA ILE A 23 -5.41 21.98 -6.82
C ILE A 23 -4.34 21.27 -5.99
N ALA A 24 -4.74 20.40 -5.07
CA ALA A 24 -3.80 19.69 -4.21
C ALA A 24 -2.89 18.71 -4.98
N ASP A 25 -3.41 18.04 -6.01
CA ASP A 25 -2.62 17.22 -6.93
C ASP A 25 -1.63 18.08 -7.73
N TYR A 26 -2.05 19.26 -8.20
CA TYR A 26 -1.18 20.15 -8.95
C TYR A 26 -0.05 20.74 -8.11
N VAL A 27 -0.36 21.19 -6.88
CA VAL A 27 0.59 21.91 -6.01
C VAL A 27 1.46 20.94 -5.19
N PHE A 28 0.86 19.91 -4.62
CA PHE A 28 1.51 19.01 -3.65
C PHE A 28 1.68 17.59 -4.17
N SER A 29 1.14 17.26 -5.36
CA SER A 29 1.04 15.87 -5.85
C SER A 29 0.34 14.94 -4.86
N ALA A 30 -0.59 15.49 -4.08
CA ALA A 30 -1.27 14.81 -3.00
C ALA A 30 -2.73 15.28 -2.90
N GLY A 31 -3.55 14.89 -3.89
CA GLY A 31 -4.95 15.29 -4.03
C GLY A 31 -5.83 14.98 -2.82
N LEU A 32 -5.50 13.91 -2.08
CA LEU A 32 -6.21 13.50 -0.87
C LEU A 32 -6.22 14.61 0.21
N LEU A 33 -5.17 15.43 0.28
CA LEU A 33 -5.09 16.58 1.21
C LEU A 33 -6.17 17.62 0.90
N GLY A 34 -6.47 17.83 -0.38
CA GLY A 34 -7.53 18.76 -0.80
C GLY A 34 -8.90 18.30 -0.35
N GLU A 35 -9.16 17.00 -0.42
CA GLU A 35 -10.43 16.39 -0.01
C GLU A 35 -10.62 16.46 1.52
N ILE A 36 -9.56 16.16 2.28
CA ILE A 36 -9.55 16.33 3.75
C ILE A 36 -9.79 17.80 4.12
N ALA A 37 -9.13 18.75 3.45
CA ALA A 37 -9.28 20.17 3.72
C ALA A 37 -10.72 20.67 3.47
N VAL A 38 -11.35 20.22 2.38
CA VAL A 38 -12.76 20.53 2.11
C VAL A 38 -13.66 19.92 3.18
N GLY A 39 -13.38 18.69 3.62
CA GLY A 39 -14.06 18.06 4.75
C GLY A 39 -13.99 18.92 6.02
N ILE A 40 -12.80 19.39 6.39
CA ILE A 40 -12.59 20.28 7.54
C ILE A 40 -13.43 21.56 7.41
N ILE A 41 -13.42 22.18 6.22
CA ILE A 41 -14.13 23.44 5.98
C ILE A 41 -15.65 23.22 6.04
N PHE A 42 -16.17 22.23 5.33
CA PHE A 42 -17.61 22.02 5.19
C PHE A 42 -18.26 21.42 6.43
N GLY A 43 -17.53 20.62 7.21
CA GLY A 43 -18.08 19.99 8.40
C GLY A 43 -18.15 20.86 9.63
N GLY A 44 -18.66 20.27 10.71
CA GLY A 44 -18.82 20.88 12.03
C GLY A 44 -17.59 21.62 12.60
N PRO A 45 -16.33 21.18 12.42
CA PRO A 45 -15.19 21.82 13.07
C PRO A 45 -14.91 23.29 12.68
N LEU A 46 -15.42 23.74 11.52
CA LEU A 46 -15.06 25.06 10.98
C LEU A 46 -16.27 25.87 10.53
N ALA A 47 -16.91 25.50 9.41
CA ALA A 47 -18.06 26.26 8.89
C ALA A 47 -19.41 25.59 9.16
N GLY A 48 -19.46 24.28 9.46
CA GLY A 48 -20.70 23.56 9.77
C GLY A 48 -21.76 23.67 8.67
N ILE A 49 -21.32 23.73 7.41
CA ILE A 49 -22.19 23.91 6.24
C ILE A 49 -22.94 22.62 5.92
N LEU A 50 -22.26 21.48 6.09
CA LEU A 50 -22.83 20.15 5.87
C LEU A 50 -23.65 19.74 7.11
N PRO A 51 -24.94 19.39 6.95
CA PRO A 51 -25.74 18.94 8.09
C PRO A 51 -25.23 17.61 8.66
N HIS A 52 -25.40 17.42 9.98
CA HIS A 52 -24.88 16.25 10.69
C HIS A 52 -25.38 14.90 10.14
N GLU A 53 -26.65 14.83 9.71
CA GLU A 53 -27.22 13.62 9.06
C GLU A 53 -26.44 13.21 7.79
N TRP A 54 -25.94 14.20 7.03
CA TRP A 54 -25.10 13.95 5.86
C TRP A 54 -23.68 13.57 6.25
N GLU A 55 -23.12 14.12 7.32
CA GLU A 55 -21.82 13.70 7.85
C GLU A 55 -21.84 12.21 8.24
N GLU A 56 -22.88 11.73 8.93
CA GLU A 56 -23.02 10.30 9.28
C GLU A 56 -23.22 9.41 8.04
N THR A 57 -24.06 9.87 7.11
CA THR A 57 -24.32 9.15 5.86
C THR A 57 -23.05 9.02 5.02
N TRP A 58 -22.31 10.12 4.82
CA TRP A 58 -21.09 10.13 4.03
C TRP A 58 -19.92 9.42 4.71
N LEU A 59 -19.90 9.33 6.03
CA LEU A 59 -18.96 8.47 6.75
C LEU A 59 -19.21 7.00 6.40
N THR A 60 -20.47 6.56 6.39
CA THR A 60 -20.84 5.18 6.05
C THR A 60 -20.54 4.85 4.57
N VAL A 61 -20.91 5.75 3.66
CA VAL A 61 -20.61 5.60 2.22
C VAL A 61 -19.10 5.67 1.96
N GLY A 62 -18.38 6.53 2.69
CA GLY A 62 -16.92 6.61 2.65
C GLY A 62 -16.28 5.29 3.09
N TYR A 63 -16.81 4.64 4.12
CA TYR A 63 -16.33 3.32 4.54
C TYR A 63 -16.52 2.24 3.45
N LEU A 64 -17.58 2.32 2.65
CA LEU A 64 -17.72 1.46 1.45
C LEU A 64 -16.61 1.77 0.42
N GLY A 65 -16.28 3.03 0.21
CA GLY A 65 -15.14 3.44 -0.61
C GLY A 65 -13.82 2.85 -0.15
N LEU A 66 -13.56 2.91 1.15
CA LEU A 66 -12.40 2.27 1.76
C LEU A 66 -12.37 0.75 1.53
N VAL A 67 -13.50 0.06 1.71
CA VAL A 67 -13.59 -1.39 1.43
C VAL A 67 -13.19 -1.68 -0.02
N LEU A 68 -13.63 -0.85 -0.97
CA LEU A 68 -13.30 -0.99 -2.39
C LEU A 68 -11.83 -0.63 -2.69
N ILE A 69 -11.22 0.33 -1.99
CA ILE A 69 -9.78 0.63 -2.09
C ILE A 69 -8.95 -0.58 -1.62
N VAL A 70 -9.27 -1.15 -0.47
CA VAL A 70 -8.56 -2.31 0.09
C VAL A 70 -8.76 -3.56 -0.78
N PHE A 71 -9.97 -3.75 -1.33
CA PHE A 71 -10.26 -4.79 -2.31
C PHE A 71 -9.43 -4.65 -3.60
N SER A 72 -9.35 -3.42 -4.15
CA SER A 72 -8.50 -3.11 -5.31
C SER A 72 -7.03 -3.45 -5.02
N GLY A 73 -6.52 -3.08 -3.84
CA GLY A 73 -5.18 -3.48 -3.39
C GLY A 73 -4.97 -5.00 -3.32
N GLY A 74 -6.01 -5.77 -2.99
CA GLY A 74 -6.00 -7.23 -3.07
C GLY A 74 -5.96 -7.78 -4.51
N LEU A 75 -6.63 -7.11 -5.46
CA LEU A 75 -6.58 -7.48 -6.89
C LEU A 75 -5.20 -7.21 -7.51
N ASP A 76 -4.51 -6.17 -7.03
CA ASP A 76 -3.15 -5.81 -7.44
C ASP A 76 -2.05 -6.68 -6.81
N PHE A 77 -2.43 -7.54 -5.87
CA PHE A 77 -1.47 -8.34 -5.10
C PHE A 77 -0.86 -9.46 -5.92
N ASP A 78 0.46 -9.41 -6.11
CA ASP A 78 1.24 -10.51 -6.69
C ASP A 78 1.63 -11.53 -5.62
N ALA A 79 0.82 -12.58 -5.50
CA ALA A 79 1.03 -13.65 -4.54
C ALA A 79 2.35 -14.40 -4.73
N GLN A 80 2.82 -14.58 -5.97
CA GLN A 80 4.04 -15.35 -6.23
C GLN A 80 5.28 -14.58 -5.76
N VAL A 81 5.29 -13.28 -6.03
CA VAL A 81 6.35 -12.37 -5.59
C VAL A 81 6.38 -12.25 -4.07
N PHE A 82 5.20 -12.14 -3.45
CA PHE A 82 5.06 -12.12 -1.99
C PHE A 82 5.59 -13.41 -1.36
N LEU A 83 5.12 -14.58 -1.81
CA LEU A 83 5.49 -15.90 -1.27
C LEU A 83 7.00 -16.15 -1.25
N ARG A 84 7.72 -15.70 -2.29
CA ARG A 84 9.19 -15.82 -2.36
C ARG A 84 9.93 -14.93 -1.36
N SER A 85 9.28 -13.88 -0.85
CA SER A 85 9.88 -12.87 0.03
C SER A 85 9.45 -13.02 1.50
N ILE A 86 8.51 -13.93 1.81
CA ILE A 86 7.86 -14.08 3.12
C ILE A 86 8.80 -14.07 4.33
N PRO A 87 9.90 -14.85 4.39
CA PRO A 87 10.63 -15.01 5.64
C PRO A 87 11.20 -13.69 6.18
N ILE A 88 11.78 -12.88 5.30
CA ILE A 88 12.38 -11.59 5.69
C ILE A 88 11.30 -10.51 5.74
N ALA A 89 10.34 -10.54 4.79
CA ALA A 89 9.28 -9.55 4.74
C ALA A 89 8.42 -9.58 6.02
N PHE A 90 8.08 -10.77 6.50
CA PHE A 90 7.25 -10.94 7.70
C PHE A 90 7.98 -10.51 8.97
N ILE A 91 9.26 -10.88 9.12
CA ILE A 91 10.06 -10.43 10.27
C ILE A 91 10.21 -8.91 10.25
N ALA A 92 10.57 -8.33 9.10
CA ALA A 92 10.73 -6.88 8.97
C ALA A 92 9.40 -6.14 9.22
N ALA A 93 8.28 -6.66 8.72
CA ALA A 93 6.95 -6.10 8.97
C ALA A 93 6.56 -6.19 10.45
N PHE A 94 6.80 -7.34 11.09
CA PHE A 94 6.55 -7.50 12.52
C PHE A 94 7.32 -6.46 13.36
N TRP A 95 8.59 -6.20 13.03
CA TRP A 95 9.37 -5.12 13.67
C TRP A 95 8.88 -3.73 13.27
N GLY A 96 8.41 -3.56 12.04
CA GLY A 96 7.77 -2.35 11.53
C GLY A 96 6.48 -2.00 12.27
N VAL A 97 5.85 -2.96 12.92
CA VAL A 97 4.68 -2.76 13.78
C VAL A 97 5.07 -2.64 15.25
N LEU A 98 5.95 -3.53 15.73
CA LEU A 98 6.36 -3.58 17.13
C LEU A 98 7.09 -2.32 17.58
N LEU A 99 8.00 -1.77 16.76
CA LEU A 99 8.79 -0.59 17.13
C LEU A 99 7.93 0.67 17.31
N PRO A 100 7.02 1.03 16.38
CA PRO A 100 6.06 2.11 16.62
C PRO A 100 5.24 1.93 17.90
N ILE A 101 4.75 0.72 18.18
CA ILE A 101 3.97 0.45 19.40
C ILE A 101 4.84 0.65 20.64
N ALA A 102 6.07 0.10 20.65
CA ALA A 102 7.00 0.26 21.76
C ALA A 102 7.37 1.73 22.01
N PHE A 103 7.65 2.50 20.95
CA PHE A 103 7.89 3.93 21.08
C PHE A 103 6.66 4.70 21.51
N SER A 104 5.47 4.24 21.14
CA SER A 104 4.23 4.83 21.63
C SER A 104 4.06 4.68 23.13
N PHE A 105 4.35 3.50 23.69
CA PHE A 105 4.40 3.33 25.14
C PHE A 105 5.49 4.19 25.80
N ALA A 106 6.67 4.30 25.18
CA ALA A 106 7.74 5.12 25.73
C ALA A 106 7.39 6.61 25.78
N ILE A 107 6.73 7.13 24.74
CA ILE A 107 6.44 8.57 24.61
C ILE A 107 5.09 8.93 25.21
N LEU A 108 4.00 8.35 24.72
CA LEU A 108 2.66 8.75 25.16
C LEU A 108 2.39 8.31 26.60
N TRP A 109 2.70 7.07 26.96
CA TRP A 109 2.47 6.58 28.32
C TRP A 109 3.51 7.08 29.31
N LYS A 110 4.80 6.78 29.10
CA LYS A 110 5.83 7.09 30.09
C LYS A 110 6.26 8.55 30.12
N ALA A 111 6.41 9.21 28.96
CA ALA A 111 6.90 10.59 28.92
C ALA A 111 5.80 11.65 29.06
N PHE A 112 4.64 11.44 28.42
CA PHE A 112 3.53 12.41 28.45
C PHE A 112 2.42 12.06 29.44
N GLY A 113 2.42 10.87 30.02
CA GLY A 113 1.50 10.47 31.09
C GLY A 113 0.09 10.07 30.62
N TYR A 114 -0.08 9.74 29.33
CA TYR A 114 -1.37 9.28 28.81
C TYR A 114 -1.63 7.80 29.14
N PRO A 115 -2.90 7.35 29.19
CA PRO A 115 -3.25 5.95 29.42
C PRO A 115 -2.57 4.97 28.46
N ILE A 116 -2.28 3.77 28.96
CA ILE A 116 -1.60 2.70 28.21
C ILE A 116 -2.39 2.32 26.95
N LEU A 117 -3.72 2.25 27.05
CA LEU A 117 -4.57 1.91 25.90
C LEU A 117 -4.52 2.99 24.81
N HIS A 118 -4.48 4.28 25.18
CA HIS A 118 -4.34 5.36 24.21
C HIS A 118 -2.98 5.29 23.50
N ALA A 119 -1.92 5.01 24.26
CA ALA A 119 -0.59 4.79 23.72
C ALA A 119 -0.53 3.56 22.78
N PHE A 120 -1.14 2.44 23.17
CA PHE A 120 -1.23 1.26 22.32
C PHE A 120 -1.92 1.58 20.99
N THR A 121 -3.11 2.19 21.07
CA THR A 121 -3.93 2.51 19.91
C THR A 121 -3.26 3.50 18.96
N ALA A 122 -2.63 4.56 19.49
CA ALA A 122 -1.86 5.49 18.68
C ALA A 122 -0.65 4.81 18.02
N GLY A 123 0.00 3.88 18.72
CA GLY A 123 1.08 3.06 18.17
C GLY A 123 0.61 2.14 17.03
N CYS A 124 -0.56 1.51 17.18
CA CYS A 124 -1.20 0.71 16.14
C CYS A 124 -1.51 1.56 14.90
N ALA A 125 -2.04 2.78 15.08
CA ALA A 125 -2.29 3.70 13.98
C ALA A 125 -1.01 4.10 13.23
N LEU A 126 0.02 4.50 13.97
CA LEU A 126 1.34 4.83 13.44
C LEU A 126 2.18 3.58 13.15
N SER A 127 1.58 2.39 13.06
CA SER A 127 2.26 1.21 12.57
C SER A 127 2.06 1.01 11.05
N SER A 128 0.92 1.44 10.47
CA SER A 128 0.63 1.27 9.04
C SER A 128 1.43 2.22 8.14
N THR A 129 1.82 1.73 6.96
CA THR A 129 2.71 2.41 6.00
C THR A 129 1.92 2.81 4.75
N SER A 130 2.11 4.02 4.21
CA SER A 130 1.43 4.44 2.98
C SER A 130 2.13 3.96 1.72
N LEU A 131 1.77 2.77 1.24
CA LEU A 131 2.28 2.26 -0.05
C LEU A 131 2.04 3.23 -1.21
N GLY A 132 0.89 3.91 -1.24
CA GLY A 132 0.54 4.85 -2.31
C GLY A 132 1.56 5.99 -2.48
N THR A 133 1.95 6.63 -1.36
CA THR A 133 2.96 7.71 -1.40
C THR A 133 4.34 7.20 -1.80
N THR A 134 4.71 6.02 -1.33
CA THR A 134 6.00 5.37 -1.65
C THR A 134 6.06 5.01 -3.13
N PHE A 135 5.00 4.44 -3.69
CA PHE A 135 4.93 4.14 -5.12
C PHE A 135 4.91 5.39 -5.99
N PHE A 136 4.23 6.45 -5.57
CA PHE A 136 4.29 7.73 -6.27
C PHE A 136 5.73 8.25 -6.40
N VAL A 137 6.49 8.22 -5.30
CA VAL A 137 7.90 8.62 -5.31
C VAL A 137 8.72 7.70 -6.21
N LEU A 138 8.55 6.37 -6.11
CA LEU A 138 9.24 5.42 -6.98
C LEU A 138 8.94 5.67 -8.46
N GLN A 139 7.67 5.85 -8.82
CA GLN A 139 7.24 6.11 -10.20
C GLN A 139 7.80 7.43 -10.73
N SER A 140 7.86 8.47 -9.90
CA SER A 140 8.48 9.76 -10.23
C SER A 140 9.98 9.62 -10.54
N GLN A 141 10.69 8.73 -9.83
CA GLN A 141 12.11 8.44 -10.10
C GLN A 141 12.29 7.50 -11.31
N THR A 142 11.38 6.56 -11.53
CA THR A 142 11.37 5.71 -12.73
C THR A 142 11.25 6.55 -14.00
N LYS A 143 10.40 7.59 -14.00
CA LYS A 143 10.31 8.56 -15.11
C LYS A 143 11.63 9.31 -15.40
N LYS A 144 12.53 9.38 -14.42
CA LYS A 144 13.87 9.98 -14.54
C LYS A 144 14.96 8.94 -14.88
N GLY A 145 14.58 7.70 -15.15
CA GLY A 145 15.48 6.60 -15.53
C GLY A 145 15.91 5.68 -14.38
N LEU A 146 15.47 5.92 -13.14
CA LEU A 146 15.84 5.08 -11.98
C LEU A 146 14.69 4.14 -11.58
N ASN A 147 14.69 2.91 -12.11
CA ASN A 147 13.66 1.91 -11.80
C ASN A 147 14.00 1.08 -10.54
N VAL A 148 14.00 1.72 -9.37
CA VAL A 148 14.23 1.03 -8.09
C VAL A 148 13.08 0.08 -7.75
N GLN A 149 11.87 0.33 -8.25
CA GLN A 149 10.69 -0.52 -7.98
C GLN A 149 10.88 -1.95 -8.51
N ALA A 150 11.54 -2.12 -9.65
CA ALA A 150 11.80 -3.44 -10.26
C ALA A 150 12.91 -4.26 -9.58
N THR A 151 13.63 -3.67 -8.61
CA THR A 151 14.74 -4.33 -7.89
C THR A 151 14.24 -5.28 -6.80
N ARG A 152 15.14 -6.10 -6.22
CA ARG A 152 14.80 -6.97 -5.08
C ARG A 152 14.38 -6.14 -3.87
N VAL A 153 14.96 -4.94 -3.72
CA VAL A 153 14.59 -4.00 -2.64
C VAL A 153 13.18 -3.47 -2.86
N GLY A 154 12.81 -3.07 -4.07
CA GLY A 154 11.44 -2.64 -4.39
C GLY A 154 10.41 -3.77 -4.19
N THR A 155 10.80 -4.99 -4.54
CA THR A 155 10.00 -6.20 -4.34
C THR A 155 9.79 -6.50 -2.85
N LEU A 156 10.88 -6.47 -2.08
CA LEU A 156 10.86 -6.70 -0.62
C LEU A 156 10.09 -5.60 0.11
N LEU A 157 10.28 -4.34 -0.29
CA LEU A 157 9.55 -3.18 0.23
C LEU A 157 8.03 -3.36 0.06
N THR A 158 7.59 -3.76 -1.13
CA THR A 158 6.19 -4.05 -1.42
C THR A 158 5.66 -5.14 -0.48
N ALA A 159 6.39 -6.26 -0.34
CA ALA A 159 5.98 -7.36 0.53
C ALA A 159 5.92 -7.00 2.02
N ILE A 160 6.86 -6.20 2.51
CA ILE A 160 6.88 -5.72 3.89
C ILE A 160 5.69 -4.80 4.15
N ALA A 161 5.48 -3.80 3.30
CA ALA A 161 4.44 -2.81 3.51
C ALA A 161 3.02 -3.42 3.40
N LEU A 162 2.82 -4.39 2.49
CA LEU A 162 1.57 -5.17 2.43
C LEU A 162 1.33 -5.99 3.71
N SER A 163 2.39 -6.57 4.27
CA SER A 163 2.29 -7.32 5.55
C SER A 163 1.97 -6.39 6.71
N ASP A 164 2.57 -5.20 6.76
CA ASP A 164 2.27 -4.16 7.76
C ASP A 164 0.80 -3.77 7.74
N ASP A 165 0.22 -3.56 6.55
CA ASP A 165 -1.18 -3.16 6.43
C ASP A 165 -2.13 -4.29 6.88
N VAL A 166 -1.85 -5.55 6.52
CA VAL A 166 -2.61 -6.69 7.04
C VAL A 166 -2.54 -6.74 8.57
N ILE A 167 -1.35 -6.60 9.17
CA ILE A 167 -1.20 -6.61 10.63
C ILE A 167 -1.94 -5.41 11.25
N ALA A 168 -1.87 -4.23 10.65
CA ALA A 168 -2.56 -3.03 11.14
C ALA A 168 -4.08 -3.20 11.12
N LEU A 169 -4.63 -3.84 10.09
CA LEU A 169 -6.05 -4.21 10.04
C LEU A 169 -6.41 -5.18 11.17
N VAL A 170 -5.56 -6.17 11.48
CA VAL A 170 -5.80 -7.03 12.66
C VAL A 170 -5.77 -6.23 13.96
N LEU A 171 -4.81 -5.33 14.13
CA LEU A 171 -4.71 -4.48 15.32
C LEU A 171 -5.92 -3.55 15.48
N LEU A 172 -6.49 -3.06 14.37
CA LEU A 172 -7.73 -2.29 14.38
C LEU A 172 -8.90 -3.08 15.03
N THR A 173 -9.06 -4.36 14.70
CA THR A 173 -10.10 -5.18 15.38
C THR A 173 -9.86 -5.36 16.86
N VAL A 174 -8.59 -5.50 17.26
CA VAL A 174 -8.23 -5.63 18.67
C VAL A 174 -8.63 -4.36 19.43
N VAL A 175 -8.31 -3.20 18.86
CA VAL A 175 -8.68 -1.88 19.37
C VAL A 175 -10.20 -1.71 19.49
N GLN A 176 -10.96 -2.09 18.46
CA GLN A 176 -12.43 -2.03 18.50
C GLN A 176 -13.01 -2.97 19.55
N SER A 177 -12.46 -4.19 19.68
CA SER A 177 -12.92 -5.18 20.66
C SER A 177 -12.63 -4.76 22.10
N LEU A 178 -11.51 -4.09 22.34
CA LEU A 178 -11.16 -3.50 23.64
C LEU A 178 -12.15 -2.41 24.05
N GLY A 179 -12.66 -1.61 23.09
CA GLY A 179 -13.62 -0.55 23.38
C GLY A 179 -15.02 -1.06 23.73
N GLY A 180 -15.40 -2.27 23.28
CA GLY A 180 -16.76 -2.81 23.37
C GLY A 180 -17.21 -3.33 24.75
N GLY A 181 -16.37 -3.27 25.78
CA GLY A 181 -16.77 -3.53 27.18
C GLY A 181 -17.49 -4.87 27.41
N SER A 182 -16.86 -6.01 27.07
CA SER A 182 -17.46 -7.34 27.27
C SER A 182 -17.08 -7.97 28.63
N ASN A 183 -17.99 -8.75 29.23
CA ASN A 183 -17.74 -9.56 30.45
C ASN A 183 -16.77 -10.75 30.23
N SER A 184 -16.05 -10.79 29.12
CA SER A 184 -15.11 -11.87 28.80
C SER A 184 -13.69 -11.56 29.30
N THR A 185 -12.84 -12.58 29.42
CA THR A 185 -11.46 -12.38 29.86
C THR A 185 -10.71 -11.50 28.86
N LEU A 186 -9.89 -10.56 29.36
CA LEU A 186 -9.10 -9.63 28.52
C LEU A 186 -8.30 -10.38 27.43
N GLY A 187 -7.76 -11.55 27.78
CA GLY A 187 -7.03 -12.41 26.84
C GLY A 187 -7.89 -12.93 25.70
N TRP A 188 -9.18 -13.22 25.92
CA TRP A 188 -10.10 -13.62 24.85
C TRP A 188 -10.57 -12.42 24.01
N ILE A 189 -10.77 -11.25 24.62
CA ILE A 189 -11.10 -10.00 23.90
C ILE A 189 -10.01 -9.68 22.86
N VAL A 190 -8.74 -9.81 23.24
CA VAL A 190 -7.60 -9.56 22.34
C VAL A 190 -7.32 -10.76 21.45
N GLY A 191 -7.38 -11.97 21.99
CA GLY A 191 -7.01 -13.19 21.28
C GLY A 191 -8.00 -13.57 20.18
N LYS A 192 -9.30 -13.37 20.38
CA LYS A 192 -10.33 -13.77 19.42
C LYS A 192 -10.16 -13.09 18.06
N PRO A 193 -10.04 -11.76 17.94
CA PRO A 193 -9.83 -11.11 16.63
C PRO A 193 -8.50 -11.49 15.97
N ILE A 194 -7.44 -11.70 16.75
CA ILE A 194 -6.13 -12.11 16.22
C ILE A 194 -6.23 -13.52 15.62
N VAL A 195 -6.76 -14.48 16.39
CA VAL A 195 -6.93 -15.87 15.95
C VAL A 195 -7.88 -15.94 14.75
N ALA A 196 -9.00 -15.21 14.79
CA ALA A 196 -9.93 -15.06 13.68
C ALA A 196 -9.23 -14.56 12.40
N SER A 197 -8.45 -13.49 12.51
CA SER A 197 -7.76 -12.88 11.37
C SER A 197 -6.66 -13.77 10.79
N VAL A 198 -5.88 -14.43 11.66
CA VAL A 198 -4.84 -15.39 11.26
C VAL A 198 -5.47 -16.61 10.61
N ALA A 199 -6.54 -17.16 11.21
CA ALA A 199 -7.28 -18.28 10.64
C ALA A 199 -7.83 -17.92 9.26
N LEU A 200 -8.49 -16.77 9.11
CA LEU A 200 -9.01 -16.34 7.80
C LEU A 200 -7.89 -16.12 6.78
N SER A 201 -6.76 -15.52 7.19
CA SER A 201 -5.60 -15.28 6.31
C SER A 201 -4.90 -16.56 5.84
N ILE A 202 -4.92 -17.62 6.65
CA ILE A 202 -4.35 -18.93 6.29
C ILE A 202 -5.35 -19.76 5.48
N VAL A 203 -6.62 -19.79 5.90
CA VAL A 203 -7.68 -20.58 5.27
C VAL A 203 -8.03 -20.03 3.90
N SER A 204 -8.03 -18.71 3.71
CA SER A 204 -8.40 -18.09 2.44
C SER A 204 -7.55 -18.62 1.27
N PRO A 205 -6.20 -18.56 1.28
CA PRO A 205 -5.38 -19.17 0.22
C PRO A 205 -5.69 -20.65 -0.03
N ILE A 206 -5.89 -21.44 1.01
CA ILE A 206 -6.22 -22.88 0.89
C ILE A 206 -7.53 -23.06 0.13
N VAL A 207 -8.57 -22.30 0.51
CA VAL A 207 -9.87 -22.27 -0.17
C VAL A 207 -9.70 -21.80 -1.61
N VAL A 208 -8.92 -20.76 -1.88
CA VAL A 208 -8.66 -20.26 -3.24
C VAL A 208 -8.11 -21.38 -4.13
N TYR A 209 -7.04 -22.06 -3.69
CA TYR A 209 -6.41 -23.12 -4.50
C TYR A 209 -7.28 -24.37 -4.63
N ALA A 210 -8.06 -24.72 -3.60
CA ALA A 210 -8.99 -25.85 -3.63
C ALA A 210 -10.18 -25.61 -4.57
N PHE A 211 -10.74 -24.39 -4.60
CA PHE A 211 -11.88 -24.04 -5.45
C PHE A 211 -11.48 -23.59 -6.86
N ARG A 212 -10.20 -23.26 -7.10
CA ARG A 212 -9.66 -22.91 -8.42
C ARG A 212 -10.04 -23.88 -9.56
N PRO A 213 -9.88 -25.23 -9.43
CA PRO A 213 -10.29 -26.15 -10.49
C PRO A 213 -11.80 -26.14 -10.76
N ILE A 214 -12.61 -25.96 -9.70
CA ILE A 214 -14.08 -25.87 -9.80
C ILE A 214 -14.46 -24.60 -10.56
N TYR A 215 -13.88 -23.46 -10.19
CA TYR A 215 -14.09 -22.19 -10.87
C TYR A 215 -13.75 -22.28 -12.36
N ARG A 216 -12.57 -22.79 -12.70
CA ARG A 216 -12.10 -22.88 -14.09
C ARG A 216 -12.93 -23.84 -14.94
N ARG A 217 -13.42 -24.93 -14.35
CA ARG A 217 -14.22 -25.92 -15.07
C ARG A 217 -15.68 -25.49 -15.26
N PHE A 218 -16.29 -24.90 -14.23
CA PHE A 218 -17.74 -24.68 -14.20
C PHE A 218 -18.17 -23.22 -14.32
N LEU A 219 -17.35 -22.25 -13.91
CA LEU A 219 -17.72 -20.84 -13.87
C LEU A 219 -17.02 -20.01 -14.95
N GLU A 220 -15.75 -20.27 -15.23
CA GLU A 220 -14.95 -19.48 -16.18
C GLU A 220 -15.53 -19.49 -17.60
N VAL A 221 -15.94 -20.66 -18.11
CA VAL A 221 -16.54 -20.81 -19.45
C VAL A 221 -17.90 -20.12 -19.58
N PRO A 222 -18.89 -20.33 -18.69
CA PRO A 222 -20.18 -19.65 -18.84
C PRO A 222 -20.08 -18.14 -18.61
N ILE A 223 -19.25 -17.68 -17.68
CA ILE A 223 -19.11 -16.24 -17.44
C ILE A 223 -18.46 -15.58 -18.67
N SER A 224 -17.39 -16.16 -19.22
CA SER A 224 -16.70 -15.59 -20.41
C SER A 224 -17.57 -15.63 -21.66
N ARG A 225 -18.34 -16.71 -21.88
CA ARG A 225 -19.12 -16.91 -23.11
C ARG A 225 -20.50 -16.24 -23.09
N TYR A 226 -21.17 -16.19 -21.93
CA TYR A 226 -22.56 -15.70 -21.83
C TYR A 226 -22.72 -14.48 -20.90
N GLY A 227 -21.92 -14.39 -19.83
CA GLY A 227 -22.04 -13.32 -18.84
C GLY A 227 -21.29 -12.03 -19.22
N GLY A 228 -20.20 -12.16 -19.98
CA GLY A 228 -19.29 -11.07 -20.31
C GLY A 228 -18.87 -10.27 -19.07
N TYR A 229 -18.73 -8.96 -19.24
CA TYR A 229 -18.35 -8.03 -18.18
C TYR A 229 -19.34 -8.00 -17.01
N ARG A 230 -20.64 -8.14 -17.28
CA ARG A 230 -21.70 -8.09 -16.27
C ARG A 230 -21.65 -9.30 -15.35
N GLY A 231 -21.54 -10.49 -15.92
CA GLY A 231 -21.43 -11.73 -15.14
C GLY A 231 -20.18 -11.74 -14.25
N ALA A 232 -19.04 -11.32 -14.80
CA ALA A 232 -17.80 -11.20 -14.03
C ALA A 232 -17.94 -10.19 -12.89
N THR A 233 -18.51 -9.02 -13.16
CA THR A 233 -18.76 -8.00 -12.12
C THR A 233 -19.64 -8.57 -11.00
N THR A 234 -20.75 -9.23 -11.34
CA THR A 234 -21.64 -9.84 -10.34
C THR A 234 -20.92 -10.88 -9.48
N VAL A 235 -20.11 -11.76 -10.09
CA VAL A 235 -19.31 -12.75 -9.35
C VAL A 235 -18.28 -12.07 -8.45
N GLY A 236 -17.61 -11.02 -8.95
CA GLY A 236 -16.66 -10.23 -8.16
C GLY A 236 -17.31 -9.64 -6.89
N PHE A 237 -18.49 -9.01 -7.02
CA PHE A 237 -19.22 -8.49 -5.87
C PHE A 237 -19.76 -9.57 -4.95
N LEU A 238 -20.23 -10.72 -5.50
CA LEU A 238 -20.66 -11.84 -4.66
C LEU A 238 -19.52 -12.36 -3.79
N VAL A 239 -18.31 -12.47 -4.35
CA VAL A 239 -17.11 -12.89 -3.60
C VAL A 239 -16.75 -11.84 -2.54
N LEU A 240 -16.74 -10.55 -2.91
CA LEU A 240 -16.52 -9.47 -1.96
C LEU A 240 -17.53 -9.54 -0.80
N CYS A 241 -18.83 -9.58 -1.09
CA CYS A 241 -19.89 -9.68 -0.08
C CYS A 241 -19.75 -10.93 0.80
N ALA A 242 -19.39 -12.09 0.22
CA ALA A 242 -19.18 -13.32 0.97
C ALA A 242 -18.03 -13.16 1.98
N TYR A 243 -16.88 -12.62 1.54
CA TYR A 243 -15.75 -12.37 2.44
C TYR A 243 -16.04 -11.32 3.51
N LEU A 244 -16.79 -10.25 3.16
CA LEU A 244 -17.23 -9.25 4.14
C LEU A 244 -18.13 -9.88 5.21
N ALA A 245 -19.10 -10.71 4.81
CA ALA A 245 -19.98 -11.42 5.72
C ALA A 245 -19.21 -12.42 6.60
N ILE A 246 -18.36 -13.24 6.01
CA ILE A 246 -17.49 -14.19 6.74
C ILE A 246 -16.64 -13.44 7.78
N SER A 247 -16.04 -12.32 7.37
CA SER A 247 -15.18 -11.52 8.26
C SER A 247 -15.97 -10.94 9.44
N PHE A 248 -17.18 -10.44 9.17
CA PHE A 248 -18.07 -9.92 10.19
C PHE A 248 -18.46 -10.99 11.22
N TYR A 249 -18.90 -12.17 10.77
CA TYR A 249 -19.34 -13.24 11.68
C TYR A 249 -18.19 -13.94 12.43
N ILE A 250 -16.99 -13.97 11.86
CA ILE A 250 -15.80 -14.52 12.53
C ILE A 250 -15.16 -13.49 13.48
N HIS A 251 -15.65 -12.25 13.50
CA HIS A 251 -15.14 -11.13 14.31
C HIS A 251 -13.70 -10.72 13.94
N THR A 252 -13.42 -10.67 12.64
CA THR A 252 -12.24 -10.02 12.07
C THR A 252 -12.65 -8.76 11.31
N THR A 253 -11.71 -8.02 10.70
CA THR A 253 -12.05 -6.79 9.99
C THR A 253 -12.70 -7.12 8.66
N MET A 254 -13.76 -6.38 8.34
CA MET A 254 -14.31 -6.35 6.98
C MET A 254 -13.24 -5.95 5.95
N LEU A 255 -12.29 -5.09 6.34
CA LEU A 255 -11.18 -4.66 5.49
C LEU A 255 -10.22 -5.81 5.13
N LEU A 256 -9.86 -6.67 6.09
CA LEU A 256 -9.07 -7.87 5.79
C LEU A 256 -9.85 -8.80 4.86
N GLY A 257 -11.16 -8.98 5.10
CA GLY A 257 -12.04 -9.73 4.21
C GLY A 257 -12.01 -9.21 2.77
N ALA A 258 -12.11 -7.89 2.60
CA ALA A 258 -12.05 -7.23 1.30
C ALA A 258 -10.71 -7.47 0.60
N PHE A 259 -9.59 -7.36 1.32
CA PHE A 259 -8.26 -7.65 0.77
C PHE A 259 -8.13 -9.11 0.30
N LEU A 260 -8.54 -10.07 1.13
CA LEU A 260 -8.52 -11.50 0.79
C LEU A 260 -9.46 -11.84 -0.38
N ALA A 261 -10.60 -11.15 -0.51
CA ALA A 261 -11.49 -11.28 -1.64
C ALA A 261 -10.83 -10.84 -2.96
N GLY A 262 -10.13 -9.70 -2.94
CA GLY A 262 -9.36 -9.22 -4.08
C GLY A 262 -8.28 -10.22 -4.49
N MET A 263 -7.49 -10.72 -3.53
CA MET A 263 -6.47 -11.74 -3.80
C MET A 263 -7.07 -13.03 -4.38
N THR A 264 -8.25 -13.42 -3.91
CA THR A 264 -8.96 -14.60 -4.42
C THR A 264 -9.30 -14.45 -5.90
N LEU A 265 -9.85 -13.28 -6.28
CA LEU A 265 -10.24 -12.98 -7.66
C LEU A 265 -9.03 -12.77 -8.58
N ALA A 266 -7.88 -12.34 -8.04
CA ALA A 266 -6.63 -12.27 -8.79
C ALA A 266 -6.09 -13.66 -9.18
N VAL A 267 -6.37 -14.71 -8.38
CA VAL A 267 -5.77 -16.06 -8.57
C VAL A 267 -6.68 -17.03 -9.33
N TRP A 268 -8.02 -16.85 -9.27
CA TRP A 268 -8.99 -17.78 -9.86
C TRP A 268 -8.95 -17.87 -11.40
N PRO A 269 -8.96 -16.76 -12.16
CA PRO A 269 -8.91 -16.80 -13.62
C PRO A 269 -7.67 -17.50 -14.17
N SER A 270 -7.75 -18.03 -15.39
CA SER A 270 -6.62 -18.53 -16.16
C SER A 270 -5.94 -17.41 -16.93
N ASP A 271 -4.61 -17.40 -17.00
CA ASP A 271 -3.80 -16.43 -17.79
C ASP A 271 -3.86 -16.68 -19.31
N ARG A 272 -5.02 -17.07 -19.85
CA ARG A 272 -5.18 -17.31 -21.29
C ARG A 272 -5.73 -16.05 -21.96
N GLU A 273 -5.30 -15.79 -23.19
CA GLU A 273 -5.85 -14.71 -24.00
C GLU A 273 -7.38 -14.89 -24.17
N GLY A 274 -8.14 -13.81 -23.97
CA GLY A 274 -9.60 -13.82 -24.04
C GLY A 274 -10.33 -14.27 -22.75
N VAL A 275 -9.61 -14.50 -21.66
CA VAL A 275 -10.19 -14.80 -20.34
C VAL A 275 -10.44 -13.53 -19.53
N ILE A 276 -11.45 -13.59 -18.66
CA ILE A 276 -11.87 -12.54 -17.73
C ILE A 276 -10.72 -12.20 -16.78
N ASN A 277 -10.28 -10.95 -16.82
CA ASN A 277 -9.36 -10.41 -15.84
C ASN A 277 -10.12 -9.47 -14.88
N TYR A 278 -10.35 -9.93 -13.65
CA TYR A 278 -11.09 -9.14 -12.65
C TYR A 278 -10.41 -7.82 -12.30
N LYS A 279 -9.07 -7.77 -12.34
CA LYS A 279 -8.32 -6.53 -12.14
C LYS A 279 -8.67 -5.52 -13.23
N HIS A 280 -8.57 -5.91 -14.50
CA HIS A 280 -8.92 -5.03 -15.61
C HIS A 280 -10.40 -4.59 -15.55
N ILE A 281 -11.29 -5.51 -15.16
CA ILE A 281 -12.72 -5.23 -14.97
C ILE A 281 -12.97 -4.15 -13.93
N PHE A 282 -12.27 -4.26 -12.81
CA PHE A 282 -12.33 -3.29 -11.75
C PHE A 282 -11.73 -1.95 -12.17
N GLU A 283 -10.55 -1.97 -12.82
CA GLU A 283 -9.84 -0.79 -13.32
C GLU A 283 -10.66 0.03 -14.34
N GLU A 284 -11.43 -0.63 -15.20
CA GLU A 284 -12.20 0.05 -16.24
C GLU A 284 -13.53 0.63 -15.72
N ILE A 285 -14.25 -0.12 -14.86
CA ILE A 285 -15.59 0.26 -14.41
C ILE A 285 -15.59 0.98 -13.06
N PHE A 286 -14.91 0.40 -12.07
CA PHE A 286 -15.06 0.82 -10.68
C PHE A 286 -14.01 1.82 -10.25
N ASP A 287 -12.76 1.68 -10.70
CA ASP A 287 -11.66 2.57 -10.35
C ASP A 287 -11.95 4.05 -10.63
N PRO A 288 -12.55 4.45 -11.77
CA PRO A 288 -12.90 5.85 -12.00
C PRO A 288 -13.91 6.37 -10.97
N LEU A 289 -14.92 5.55 -10.63
CA LEU A 289 -15.95 5.91 -9.66
C LEU A 289 -15.40 5.92 -8.23
N LEU A 290 -14.57 4.92 -7.90
CA LEU A 290 -13.90 4.76 -6.62
C LEU A 290 -13.01 5.96 -6.34
N LYS A 291 -12.08 6.25 -7.26
CA LYS A 291 -11.13 7.35 -7.12
C LYS A 291 -11.85 8.69 -7.09
N ARG A 292 -12.86 8.90 -7.95
CA ARG A 292 -13.54 10.19 -8.07
C ARG A 292 -14.54 10.46 -6.95
N TYR A 293 -15.36 9.49 -6.57
CA TYR A 293 -16.48 9.71 -5.65
C TYR A 293 -16.26 9.05 -4.29
N PHE A 294 -16.15 7.73 -4.24
CA PHE A 294 -16.17 7.01 -2.96
C PHE A 294 -14.94 7.28 -2.09
N ALA A 295 -13.75 7.31 -2.67
CA ALA A 295 -12.52 7.68 -1.97
C ALA A 295 -12.61 9.15 -1.49
N SER A 296 -13.09 10.04 -2.36
CA SER A 296 -13.21 11.47 -2.04
C SER A 296 -14.11 11.71 -0.83
N LEU A 297 -15.25 11.01 -0.75
CA LEU A 297 -16.15 11.05 0.40
C LEU A 297 -15.51 10.51 1.67
N PHE A 298 -14.76 9.40 1.57
CA PHE A 298 -14.01 8.86 2.69
C PHE A 298 -13.00 9.86 3.25
N PHE A 299 -12.19 10.48 2.39
CA PHE A 299 -11.21 11.48 2.82
C PHE A 299 -11.85 12.77 3.35
N ALA A 300 -12.96 13.19 2.76
CA ALA A 300 -13.75 14.29 3.31
C ALA A 300 -14.29 13.95 4.71
N SER A 301 -14.72 12.70 4.93
CA SER A 301 -15.23 12.23 6.22
C SER A 301 -14.20 12.22 7.34
N ILE A 302 -12.94 11.96 6.98
CA ILE A 302 -11.81 12.17 7.88
C ILE A 302 -11.71 13.66 8.23
N GLY A 303 -11.83 14.55 7.25
CA GLY A 303 -11.68 16.00 7.44
C GLY A 303 -12.63 16.58 8.47
N TYR A 304 -13.94 16.34 8.37
CA TYR A 304 -14.90 16.88 9.34
C TYR A 304 -14.87 16.16 10.69
N SER A 305 -14.23 15.00 10.79
CA SER A 305 -14.04 14.31 12.06
C SER A 305 -12.84 14.83 12.88
N ILE A 306 -11.96 15.63 12.27
CA ILE A 306 -10.80 16.23 12.95
C ILE A 306 -11.23 17.56 13.61
N PRO A 307 -11.12 17.71 14.95
CA PRO A 307 -11.37 18.99 15.61
C PRO A 307 -10.20 19.95 15.33
N PHE A 308 -10.27 20.63 14.19
CA PHE A 308 -9.18 21.42 13.60
C PHE A 308 -8.76 22.61 14.47
N LEU A 309 -9.71 23.31 15.10
CA LEU A 309 -9.42 24.46 15.98
C LEU A 309 -8.54 24.05 17.16
N ASP A 310 -8.79 22.86 17.67
CA ASP A 310 -8.08 22.24 18.78
C ASP A 310 -6.66 21.78 18.38
N LEU A 311 -6.46 21.47 17.10
CA LEU A 311 -5.19 20.96 16.58
C LEU A 311 -4.02 21.93 16.83
N PHE A 312 -4.24 23.25 16.76
CA PHE A 312 -3.18 24.28 16.84
C PHE A 312 -2.75 24.66 18.27
N THR A 313 -3.12 23.88 19.27
CA THR A 313 -2.61 24.09 20.63
C THR A 313 -1.12 23.76 20.69
N ALA A 314 -0.28 24.68 21.18
CA ALA A 314 1.18 24.53 21.21
C ALA A 314 1.65 23.21 21.86
N LYS A 315 0.95 22.78 22.93
CA LYS A 315 1.18 21.49 23.59
C LYS A 315 1.02 20.32 22.61
N ARG A 316 -0.12 20.22 21.93
CA ARG A 316 -0.47 19.12 21.00
C ARG A 316 0.47 19.11 19.80
N PHE A 317 0.84 20.28 19.29
CA PHE A 317 1.77 20.44 18.18
C PHE A 317 3.18 19.91 18.52
N TRP A 318 3.80 20.36 19.62
CA TRP A 318 5.14 19.90 19.98
C TRP A 318 5.15 18.42 20.39
N GLN A 319 4.14 17.95 21.12
CA GLN A 319 4.00 16.54 21.46
C GLN A 319 3.86 15.68 20.20
N GLY A 320 3.06 16.12 19.22
CA GLY A 320 2.91 15.46 17.92
C GLY A 320 4.22 15.42 17.13
N LEU A 321 5.01 16.50 17.15
CA LEU A 321 6.32 16.55 16.49
C LEU A 321 7.34 15.61 17.15
N VAL A 322 7.45 15.63 18.49
CA VAL A 322 8.33 14.69 19.20
C VAL A 322 7.92 13.25 18.90
N TYR A 323 6.62 12.98 18.97
CA TYR A 323 6.07 11.66 18.71
C TYR A 323 6.37 11.19 17.27
N SER A 324 6.25 12.07 16.27
CA SER A 324 6.56 11.75 14.87
C SER A 324 8.03 11.37 14.67
N VAL A 325 8.96 12.05 15.35
CA VAL A 325 10.41 11.73 15.27
C VAL A 325 10.70 10.31 15.76
N PHE A 326 10.09 9.87 16.85
CA PHE A 326 10.25 8.49 17.32
C PHE A 326 9.63 7.47 16.35
N MET A 327 8.48 7.81 15.76
CA MET A 327 7.86 6.96 14.73
C MET A 327 8.71 6.85 13.47
N PHE A 328 9.37 7.94 13.08
CA PHE A 328 10.32 7.99 12.00
C PHE A 328 11.49 7.04 12.26
N ILE A 329 12.09 7.12 13.45
CA ILE A 329 13.18 6.23 13.86
C ILE A 329 12.72 4.77 13.82
N GLY A 330 11.54 4.45 14.38
CA GLY A 330 11.00 3.09 14.41
C GLY A 330 10.88 2.46 13.04
N LYS A 331 10.42 3.22 12.03
CA LYS A 331 10.32 2.71 10.65
C LYS A 331 11.65 2.67 9.93
N LEU A 332 12.53 3.64 10.16
CA LEU A 332 13.85 3.63 9.56
C LEU A 332 14.65 2.38 10.00
N LEU A 333 14.49 1.95 11.26
CA LEU A 333 15.15 0.75 11.80
C LEU A 333 14.70 -0.56 11.13
N VAL A 334 13.53 -0.60 10.47
CA VAL A 334 13.09 -1.78 9.70
C VAL A 334 14.07 -2.09 8.57
N GLY A 335 14.70 -1.06 8.01
CA GLY A 335 15.73 -1.18 6.98
C GLY A 335 16.94 -2.03 7.37
N ILE A 336 17.21 -2.22 8.67
CA ILE A 336 18.36 -2.99 9.17
C ILE A 336 18.22 -4.49 8.82
N TRP A 337 17.02 -4.98 8.53
CA TRP A 337 16.82 -6.38 8.13
C TRP A 337 17.49 -6.73 6.79
N ILE A 338 17.75 -5.76 5.92
CA ILE A 338 18.49 -5.96 4.66
C ILE A 338 19.95 -6.37 4.94
N PRO A 339 20.78 -5.57 5.65
CA PRO A 339 22.16 -5.97 5.95
C PRO A 339 22.23 -7.19 6.88
N ILE A 340 21.25 -7.40 7.78
CA ILE A 340 21.18 -8.63 8.59
C ILE A 340 21.01 -9.85 7.69
N ARG A 341 20.10 -9.79 6.71
CA ARG A 341 19.91 -10.89 5.75
C ARG A 341 21.21 -11.20 5.02
N ASP A 342 21.92 -10.18 4.55
CA ASP A 342 23.20 -10.33 3.84
C ASP A 342 24.26 -11.01 4.74
N LEU A 343 24.25 -10.72 6.04
CA LEU A 343 25.12 -11.36 7.02
C LEU A 343 24.75 -12.83 7.30
N VAL A 344 23.45 -13.14 7.38
CA VAL A 344 22.91 -14.47 7.72
C VAL A 344 22.95 -15.42 6.52
N THR A 345 22.66 -14.91 5.32
CA THR A 345 22.60 -15.70 4.07
C THR A 345 24.00 -15.91 3.49
N LYS A 346 25.02 -16.10 4.34
CA LYS A 346 26.44 -16.31 3.98
C LYS A 346 26.73 -17.52 3.07
N GLU A 347 25.73 -18.13 2.44
CA GLU A 347 25.86 -19.31 1.61
C GLU A 347 25.94 -19.03 0.11
N ARG A 348 27.14 -19.36 -0.40
CA ARG A 348 27.38 -20.18 -1.61
C ARG A 348 26.92 -19.62 -2.96
N PHE A 349 27.68 -18.70 -3.51
CA PHE A 349 27.93 -18.74 -4.96
C PHE A 349 28.98 -19.84 -5.22
N LYS A 350 28.54 -21.10 -5.40
CA LYS A 350 29.35 -22.07 -6.14
C LYS A 350 29.18 -21.71 -7.61
N VAL A 351 30.19 -21.08 -8.18
CA VAL A 351 30.37 -21.08 -9.63
C VAL A 351 30.84 -22.48 -9.97
N ASP A 352 30.14 -23.16 -10.87
CA ASP A 352 30.61 -24.43 -11.44
C ASP A 352 32.03 -24.22 -12.00
N GLU A 353 32.99 -24.95 -11.44
CA GLU A 353 34.40 -24.95 -11.87
C GLU A 353 34.49 -25.58 -13.26
N GLU A 354 34.30 -24.78 -14.30
CA GLU A 354 34.79 -25.12 -15.64
C GLU A 354 35.36 -23.92 -16.41
N SER A 355 35.92 -22.95 -15.69
CA SER A 355 36.83 -21.96 -16.29
C SER A 355 37.83 -21.39 -15.27
N ASP A 356 38.94 -22.09 -15.14
CA ASP A 356 40.16 -21.61 -14.49
C ASP A 356 40.66 -20.32 -15.17
N LYS A 357 40.40 -19.16 -14.55
CA LYS A 357 41.31 -17.98 -14.44
C LYS A 357 40.59 -16.72 -13.97
N TYR A 358 40.04 -16.70 -12.75
CA TYR A 358 39.97 -15.45 -11.97
C TYR A 358 39.86 -15.84 -10.49
N LYS A 359 40.95 -15.68 -9.74
CA LYS A 359 40.94 -15.83 -8.27
C LYS A 359 40.10 -14.70 -7.67
N THR A 360 38.81 -14.93 -7.45
CA THR A 360 37.95 -13.98 -6.76
C THR A 360 38.20 -14.10 -5.26
N LYS A 361 38.82 -13.05 -4.68
CA LYS A 361 39.05 -12.91 -3.24
C LYS A 361 37.74 -13.07 -2.46
N ILE A 362 37.69 -14.05 -1.56
CA ILE A 362 36.68 -14.17 -0.50
C ILE A 362 36.95 -13.06 0.54
N HIS A 363 36.13 -12.03 0.56
CA HIS A 363 35.99 -11.00 1.62
C HIS A 363 34.50 -10.59 1.65
N SER A 364 33.80 -10.37 2.77
CA SER A 364 34.23 -10.07 4.14
C SER A 364 33.17 -10.50 5.17
N SER A 365 33.55 -10.54 6.45
CA SER A 365 32.66 -10.78 7.60
C SER A 365 31.70 -9.63 7.94
N LYS A 366 31.76 -8.51 7.20
CA LYS A 366 30.96 -7.30 7.43
C LYS A 366 29.92 -7.13 6.32
N PRO A 367 28.70 -6.65 6.64
CA PRO A 367 27.70 -6.33 5.62
C PRO A 367 28.25 -5.32 4.62
N ASN A 368 27.99 -5.56 3.32
CA ASN A 368 28.47 -4.69 2.25
C ASN A 368 27.87 -3.28 2.41
N LYS A 369 28.62 -2.22 2.05
CA LYS A 369 28.15 -0.82 2.13
C LYS A 369 26.85 -0.62 1.35
N ASP A 370 26.69 -1.36 0.26
CA ASP A 370 25.49 -1.31 -0.59
C ASP A 370 24.25 -1.89 0.11
N SER A 371 24.43 -2.90 0.97
CA SER A 371 23.34 -3.49 1.76
C SER A 371 22.81 -2.52 2.82
N TRP A 372 23.69 -1.69 3.40
CA TRP A 372 23.26 -0.59 4.29
C TRP A 372 22.49 0.49 3.55
N ILE A 373 22.94 0.86 2.36
CA ILE A 373 22.26 1.86 1.52
C ILE A 373 20.87 1.35 1.08
N ALA A 374 20.78 0.08 0.65
CA ALA A 374 19.53 -0.58 0.36
C ALA A 374 18.60 -0.62 1.58
N GLY A 375 19.14 -0.92 2.76
CA GLY A 375 18.45 -0.82 4.05
C GLY A 375 17.88 0.56 4.33
N LEU A 376 18.67 1.61 4.15
CA LEU A 376 18.23 3.01 4.34
C LEU A 376 17.14 3.42 3.34
N ILE A 377 17.27 3.00 2.08
CA ILE A 377 16.22 3.23 1.07
C ILE A 377 14.93 2.52 1.47
N LEU A 378 15.01 1.27 1.92
CA LEU A 378 13.83 0.54 2.40
C LEU A 378 13.21 1.17 3.65
N GLY A 379 14.00 1.51 4.66
CA GLY A 379 13.51 2.14 5.88
C GLY A 379 12.91 3.52 5.62
N SER A 380 13.53 4.32 4.75
CA SER A 380 12.99 5.64 4.36
C SER A 380 11.69 5.52 3.56
N ALA A 381 11.55 4.49 2.74
CA ALA A 381 10.32 4.18 2.01
C ALA A 381 9.13 3.84 2.92
N MET A 382 9.38 3.44 4.17
CA MET A 382 8.35 3.06 5.14
C MET A 382 7.93 4.19 6.09
N LEU A 383 8.52 5.39 5.93
CA LEU A 383 8.26 6.52 6.83
C LEU A 383 6.89 7.13 6.63
N ALA A 384 6.43 7.18 5.38
CA ALA A 384 5.20 7.84 5.02
C ALA A 384 3.99 7.13 5.64
N ARG A 385 3.11 7.90 6.29
CA ARG A 385 1.89 7.40 6.90
C ARG A 385 0.69 7.67 6.02
N GLY A 386 -0.21 6.69 5.98
CA GLY A 386 -1.29 6.65 5.02
C GLY A 386 -2.65 6.87 5.66
N GLU A 387 -3.65 6.79 4.80
CA GLU A 387 -5.07 6.77 5.15
C GLU A 387 -5.43 5.77 6.25
N ILE A 388 -4.80 4.59 6.26
CA ILE A 388 -5.05 3.54 7.25
C ILE A 388 -4.64 4.00 8.66
N GLY A 389 -3.57 4.78 8.80
CA GLY A 389 -3.16 5.30 10.11
C GLY A 389 -4.16 6.31 10.67
N VAL A 390 -4.65 7.22 9.82
CA VAL A 390 -5.71 8.18 10.21
C VAL A 390 -7.01 7.45 10.53
N LEU A 391 -7.35 6.43 9.74
CA LEU A 391 -8.51 5.60 9.98
C LEU A 391 -8.47 4.95 11.35
N ILE A 392 -7.35 4.31 11.73
CA ILE A 392 -7.25 3.64 13.03
C ILE A 392 -7.48 4.65 14.16
N LEU A 393 -6.88 5.85 14.09
CA LEU A 393 -7.12 6.91 15.07
C LEU A 393 -8.61 7.29 15.15
N GLN A 394 -9.24 7.48 13.99
CA GLN A 394 -10.63 7.90 13.90
C GLN A 394 -11.59 6.85 14.45
N VAL A 395 -11.47 5.60 13.99
CA VAL A 395 -12.32 4.50 14.44
C VAL A 395 -12.17 4.29 15.93
N SER A 396 -10.97 4.46 16.48
CA SER A 396 -10.73 4.34 17.92
C SER A 396 -11.41 5.44 18.73
N LEU A 397 -11.38 6.68 18.21
CA LEU A 397 -12.05 7.80 18.83
C LEU A 397 -13.57 7.61 18.80
N THR A 398 -14.13 7.29 17.64
CA THR A 398 -15.56 7.03 17.48
C THR A 398 -16.03 5.86 18.34
N THR A 399 -15.24 4.77 18.43
CA THR A 399 -15.56 3.63 19.32
C THR A 399 -15.59 4.05 20.79
N SER A 400 -14.68 4.94 21.20
CA SER A 400 -14.65 5.45 22.59
C SER A 400 -15.83 6.37 22.88
N GLN A 401 -16.22 7.20 21.90
CA GLN A 401 -17.36 8.11 22.00
C GLN A 401 -18.71 7.38 21.99
N SER A 402 -18.87 6.39 21.10
CA SER A 402 -20.10 5.59 21.01
C SER A 402 -20.37 4.81 22.29
N ASN A 403 -19.31 4.40 22.99
CA ASN A 403 -19.42 3.57 24.18
C ASN A 403 -19.43 4.38 25.48
N ALA A 404 -19.26 5.71 25.43
CA ALA A 404 -19.15 6.58 26.60
C ALA A 404 -20.34 6.52 27.57
N GLY A 405 -21.51 6.06 27.11
CA GLY A 405 -22.72 5.87 27.94
C GLY A 405 -22.89 4.48 28.56
N SER A 406 -21.92 3.56 28.43
CA SER A 406 -22.02 2.19 28.95
C SER A 406 -21.29 2.00 30.29
N ASP A 407 -21.86 1.21 31.21
CA ASP A 407 -21.34 1.01 32.58
C ASP A 407 -19.93 0.40 32.64
N ASN A 408 -19.45 -0.21 31.55
CA ASN A 408 -18.11 -0.80 31.40
C ASN A 408 -17.30 -0.19 30.23
N ALA A 409 -17.59 1.07 29.87
CA ALA A 409 -16.92 1.73 28.76
C ALA A 409 -15.41 1.86 28.99
N ILE A 410 -14.60 1.28 28.11
CA ILE A 410 -13.16 1.50 28.10
C ILE A 410 -12.86 2.55 27.04
N SER A 411 -12.32 3.70 27.46
CA SER A 411 -11.80 4.70 26.53
C SER A 411 -10.51 4.17 25.90
N VAL A 412 -10.57 3.86 24.61
CA VAL A 412 -9.46 3.33 23.83
C VAL A 412 -8.60 4.45 23.24
N MET A 413 -9.19 5.63 23.04
CA MET A 413 -8.54 6.85 22.58
C MET A 413 -9.34 8.06 23.09
N ASP A 414 -8.65 9.12 23.52
CA ASP A 414 -9.28 10.41 23.85
C ASP A 414 -8.96 11.47 22.77
N ASN A 415 -9.63 12.63 22.85
CA ASN A 415 -9.43 13.72 21.90
C ASN A 415 -7.97 14.24 21.91
N GLU A 416 -7.30 14.27 23.07
CA GLU A 416 -5.91 14.75 23.19
C GLU A 416 -4.94 13.84 22.43
N THR A 417 -4.97 12.54 22.70
CA THR A 417 -4.08 11.55 22.08
C THR A 417 -4.43 11.33 20.61
N TYR A 418 -5.70 11.44 20.23
CA TYR A 418 -6.12 11.49 18.83
C TYR A 418 -5.43 12.65 18.09
N LEU A 419 -5.51 13.87 18.61
CA LEU A 419 -4.91 15.06 17.97
C LEU A 419 -3.39 14.99 17.88
N ILE A 420 -2.72 14.48 18.91
CA ILE A 420 -1.27 14.22 18.88
C ILE A 420 -0.94 13.19 17.80
N GLY A 421 -1.75 12.12 17.68
CA GLY A 421 -1.63 11.12 16.63
C GLY A 421 -1.80 11.70 15.23
N ILE A 422 -2.80 12.55 15.01
CA ILE A 422 -3.05 13.22 13.73
C ILE A 422 -1.85 14.10 13.34
N TRP A 423 -1.30 14.90 14.27
CA TRP A 423 -0.07 15.66 14.01
C TRP A 423 1.10 14.76 13.64
N ALA A 424 1.28 13.64 14.35
CA ALA A 424 2.38 12.74 14.06
C ALA A 424 2.23 12.06 12.69
N VAL A 425 1.01 11.69 12.30
CA VAL A 425 0.72 11.20 10.95
C VAL A 425 1.03 12.27 9.92
N ALA A 426 0.52 13.49 10.09
CA ALA A 426 0.75 14.60 9.16
C ALA A 426 2.24 14.88 8.94
N TRP A 427 3.04 14.97 10.01
CA TRP A 427 4.48 15.16 9.91
C TRP A 427 5.18 14.03 9.13
N ASN A 428 4.83 12.79 9.44
CA ASN A 428 5.44 11.63 8.77
C ASN A 428 5.02 11.53 7.28
N THR A 429 3.79 11.91 6.94
CA THR A 429 3.30 11.93 5.56
C THR A 429 3.97 13.03 4.72
N ILE A 430 4.33 14.16 5.32
CA ILE A 430 5.06 15.24 4.62
C ILE A 430 6.55 14.90 4.49
N ILE A 431 7.19 14.52 5.61
CA ILE A 431 8.65 14.32 5.66
C ILE A 431 9.05 13.02 4.95
N GLY A 432 8.25 11.95 5.06
CA GLY A 432 8.56 10.62 4.53
C GLY A 432 8.87 10.59 3.04
N PRO A 433 7.95 11.06 2.15
CA PRO A 433 8.18 11.09 0.71
C PRO A 433 9.37 11.95 0.30
N VAL A 434 9.61 13.06 0.99
CA VAL A 434 10.77 13.94 0.74
C VAL A 434 12.08 13.20 1.09
N ALA A 435 12.15 12.61 2.29
CA ALA A 435 13.32 11.85 2.72
C ALA A 435 13.61 10.66 1.80
N PHE A 436 12.58 9.89 1.46
CA PHE A 436 12.69 8.75 0.55
C PHE A 436 13.08 9.18 -0.87
N GLY A 437 12.46 10.24 -1.40
CA GLY A 437 12.77 10.78 -2.72
C GLY A 437 14.21 11.27 -2.85
N LEU A 438 14.76 11.90 -1.81
CA LEU A 438 16.16 12.28 -1.75
C LEU A 438 17.08 11.05 -1.69
N MET A 439 16.74 10.04 -0.88
CA MET A 439 17.53 8.80 -0.80
C MET A 439 17.59 8.05 -2.13
N VAL A 440 16.47 7.92 -2.84
CA VAL A 440 16.42 7.29 -4.16
C VAL A 440 17.19 8.13 -5.19
N LYS A 441 17.06 9.47 -5.16
CA LYS A 441 17.78 10.36 -6.08
C LYS A 441 19.30 10.22 -5.97
N TYR A 442 19.83 10.18 -4.74
CA TYR A 442 21.29 10.16 -4.53
C TYR A 442 21.89 8.76 -4.56
N PHE A 443 21.15 7.74 -4.13
CA PHE A 443 21.69 6.39 -3.92
C PHE A 443 20.98 5.29 -4.71
N GLY A 444 19.88 5.60 -5.41
CA GLY A 444 19.09 4.62 -6.16
C GLY A 444 19.91 3.88 -7.22
N GLN A 445 20.78 4.59 -7.96
CA GLN A 445 21.63 3.96 -8.97
C GLN A 445 22.58 2.92 -8.36
N ARG A 446 23.16 3.21 -7.19
CA ARG A 446 24.02 2.25 -6.48
C ARG A 446 23.28 0.99 -6.07
N VAL A 447 22.01 1.11 -5.68
CA VAL A 447 21.18 -0.07 -5.36
C VAL A 447 20.89 -0.89 -6.61
N ILE A 448 20.59 -0.23 -7.73
CA ILE A 448 20.36 -0.89 -9.03
C ILE A 448 21.61 -1.64 -9.50
N ASP A 449 22.79 -1.05 -9.33
CA ASP A 449 24.06 -1.65 -9.75
C ASP A 449 24.55 -2.77 -8.79
N SER A 450 23.97 -2.84 -7.58
CA SER A 450 24.32 -3.84 -6.58
C SER A 450 23.61 -5.19 -6.81
N HIS A 451 24.01 -6.22 -6.06
CA HIS A 451 23.33 -7.52 -6.07
C HIS A 451 21.85 -7.47 -5.63
N TRP A 452 21.43 -6.37 -5.01
CA TRP A 452 20.03 -6.09 -4.66
C TRP A 452 19.21 -5.55 -5.85
N GLY A 453 19.87 -5.03 -6.88
CA GLY A 453 19.23 -4.63 -8.14
C GLY A 453 18.79 -5.81 -8.98
N ASP A 454 19.50 -6.94 -8.90
CA ASP A 454 19.41 -8.04 -9.87
C ASP A 454 18.16 -8.94 -9.66
N THR A 455 17.01 -8.58 -10.23
CA THR A 455 15.80 -9.44 -10.25
C THR A 455 15.74 -10.30 -11.51
N ALA A 456 15.06 -11.45 -11.43
CA ALA A 456 14.74 -12.26 -12.61
C ALA A 456 13.97 -11.45 -13.68
N ARG A 457 13.20 -10.44 -13.26
CA ARG A 457 12.46 -9.52 -14.13
C ARG A 457 13.39 -8.63 -14.97
N LEU A 458 14.45 -8.09 -14.37
CA LEU A 458 15.48 -7.32 -15.10
C LEU A 458 16.35 -8.21 -15.99
N ARG A 459 16.52 -9.50 -15.67
CA ARG A 459 17.17 -10.45 -16.59
C ARG A 459 16.33 -10.72 -17.82
N ILE A 460 15.01 -10.82 -17.67
CA ILE A 460 14.05 -10.98 -18.78
C ILE A 460 14.01 -9.70 -19.63
N GLU A 461 13.89 -8.51 -19.04
CA GLU A 461 13.94 -7.23 -19.78
C GLU A 461 15.30 -6.98 -20.46
N ARG A 462 16.41 -7.39 -19.82
CA ARG A 462 17.74 -7.34 -20.42
C ARG A 462 17.88 -8.36 -21.56
N GLN A 463 17.30 -9.54 -21.43
CA GLN A 463 17.24 -10.52 -22.54
C GLN A 463 16.39 -9.97 -23.68
N GLU A 464 15.18 -9.48 -23.43
CA GLU A 464 14.31 -8.89 -24.44
C GLU A 464 14.95 -7.69 -25.14
N SER A 465 15.66 -6.81 -24.43
CA SER A 465 16.40 -5.69 -25.05
C SER A 465 17.63 -6.13 -25.85
N ILE A 466 18.31 -7.20 -25.44
CA ILE A 466 19.41 -7.81 -26.22
C ILE A 466 18.87 -8.48 -27.49
N TYR A 467 17.69 -9.11 -27.43
CA TYR A 467 17.03 -9.72 -28.60
C TYR A 467 16.29 -8.70 -29.48
N ALA A 468 15.89 -7.55 -28.94
CA ALA A 468 15.27 -6.44 -29.67
C ALA A 468 16.29 -5.44 -30.24
N ALA A 469 17.57 -5.54 -29.88
CA ALA A 469 18.62 -4.80 -30.55
C ALA A 469 18.69 -5.30 -32.01
N PRO A 470 18.53 -4.43 -33.02
CA PRO A 470 18.66 -4.85 -34.41
C PRO A 470 20.09 -5.37 -34.59
N THR A 471 20.21 -6.67 -34.86
CA THR A 471 21.41 -7.23 -35.47
C THR A 471 21.62 -6.47 -36.76
N PHE A 472 22.51 -5.48 -36.73
CA PHE A 472 23.06 -4.88 -37.94
C PHE A 472 23.81 -5.99 -38.66
N ASN A 473 23.10 -6.65 -39.58
CA ASN A 473 23.65 -7.64 -40.49
C ASN A 473 24.75 -6.96 -41.30
N THR A 474 25.99 -7.15 -40.86
CA THR A 474 27.21 -6.68 -41.54
C THR A 474 27.55 -7.57 -42.74
N GLU A 475 26.58 -8.31 -43.27
CA GLU A 475 26.72 -9.17 -44.46
C GLU A 475 26.05 -8.61 -45.71
N ALA A 476 25.25 -7.53 -45.60
CA ALA A 476 24.53 -6.98 -46.76
C ALA A 476 25.31 -5.91 -47.56
N THR A 477 26.52 -5.52 -47.14
CA THR A 477 27.29 -4.46 -47.84
C THR A 477 28.35 -4.99 -48.81
N ILE A 478 28.68 -6.29 -48.80
CA ILE A 478 29.72 -6.83 -49.69
C ILE A 478 29.16 -7.27 -51.07
N THR A 479 27.84 -7.49 -51.18
CA THR A 479 27.24 -8.03 -52.42
C THR A 479 26.72 -6.98 -53.41
N GLN A 480 26.81 -5.68 -53.09
CA GLN A 480 26.39 -4.61 -54.01
C GLN A 480 27.53 -3.87 -54.72
N GLU A 481 28.79 -3.97 -54.26
CA GLU A 481 29.92 -3.35 -54.96
C GLU A 481 30.50 -4.18 -56.12
N THR A 482 30.12 -5.46 -56.27
CA THR A 482 30.63 -6.29 -57.38
C THR A 482 29.75 -6.27 -58.64
N LYS A 483 28.62 -5.56 -58.66
CA LYS A 483 27.69 -5.55 -59.81
C LYS A 483 27.68 -4.26 -60.64
N VAL A 484 28.59 -3.31 -60.37
CA VAL A 484 28.68 -2.01 -61.08
C VAL A 484 29.92 -1.87 -61.99
N LYS A 485 30.78 -2.90 -62.10
CA LYS A 485 31.88 -2.92 -63.09
C LYS A 485 31.69 -4.06 -64.09
N GLY A 486 30.94 -3.80 -65.15
CA GLY A 486 30.83 -4.73 -66.27
C GLY A 486 29.77 -4.30 -67.28
N THR A 487 30.02 -3.24 -68.04
CA THR A 487 29.35 -2.98 -69.33
C THR A 487 30.09 -1.89 -70.11
N GLY A 488 30.51 -2.24 -71.33
CA GLY A 488 31.37 -1.47 -72.24
C GLY A 488 32.53 -2.39 -72.65
N THR A 489 32.65 -2.94 -73.86
CA THR A 489 32.27 -2.46 -75.19
C THR A 489 32.49 -3.61 -76.18
N GLN A 490 31.53 -3.86 -77.07
CA GLN A 490 31.65 -4.55 -78.37
C GLN A 490 30.45 -3.99 -79.17
N ASP A 491 30.54 -3.49 -80.40
CA ASP A 491 31.36 -3.89 -81.54
C ASP A 491 31.23 -2.85 -82.69
N LYS A 492 32.10 -2.97 -83.71
CA LYS A 492 32.12 -2.40 -85.08
C LYS A 492 33.15 -1.31 -85.37
N SER A 493 34.18 -1.63 -86.16
CA SER A 493 34.08 -1.54 -87.62
C SER A 493 35.35 -2.00 -88.34
N ASP A 494 35.08 -2.53 -89.52
CA ASP A 494 35.90 -2.92 -90.67
C ASP A 494 37.19 -2.13 -90.98
N VAL A 495 38.06 -2.85 -91.70
CA VAL A 495 39.25 -2.47 -92.51
C VAL A 495 40.61 -2.59 -91.83
#